data_AF-A0A0B1SB68-F1
#
_entry.id   AF-A0A0B1SB68-F1
#
_cell.length_a   1.000
_cell.length_b   1.000
_cell.length_c   1.000
_cell.angle_alpha   90.00
_cell.angle_beta   90.00
_cell.angle_gamma   90.00
#
_symmetry.space_group_name_H-M   'P 1'
#
loop_
_entity.id
_entity.type
_entity.pdbx_description
1 polymer ?
#
loop_
_entity_poly.entity_id
_entity_poly.type
_entity_poly.pdbx_seq_one_letter_code
_entity_poly.pdbx_strand_id
1 'polypeptide(L)'
;MIDKIPCTAKVSEAFEKSTGNKTSEEQMGIMQKSMHNTETRFYRVVQYEDPKPLLVPVIYAAEDCSSEQPVIVMQDYRDCHVADHRKGFSEKQLFAIVDQIASTQAFSVMDRKATATLQSDSNKELISRSGPQLLSICRSLLAAMPEKLSCIKVCF
;
A
#
# COMPACT_ATOMS: atom_id res chain seq x y z
N MET A 1 9.44 19.43 -3.02
CA MET A 1 8.05 19.03 -3.38
C MET A 1 8.18 17.82 -4.28
N ILE A 2 7.34 16.81 -4.13
CA ILE A 2 7.41 15.58 -4.92
C ILE A 2 6.14 15.44 -5.74
N ASP A 3 6.31 15.15 -7.03
CA ASP A 3 5.23 14.83 -7.96
C ASP A 3 5.22 13.32 -8.19
N LYS A 4 4.18 12.64 -7.68
CA LYS A 4 4.01 11.20 -7.86
C LYS A 4 3.08 10.92 -9.03
N ILE A 5 3.64 10.39 -10.11
CA ILE A 5 2.91 9.94 -11.29
C ILE A 5 2.61 8.44 -11.12
N PRO A 6 1.35 7.99 -11.31
CA PRO A 6 1.00 6.59 -11.19
C PRO A 6 1.77 5.73 -12.19
N CYS A 7 2.38 4.65 -11.69
CA CYS A 7 3.18 3.73 -12.48
C CYS A 7 3.14 2.33 -11.85
N THR A 8 2.77 1.33 -12.65
CA THR A 8 2.70 -0.08 -12.22
C THR A 8 3.84 -0.95 -12.77
N ALA A 9 4.79 -0.39 -13.51
CA ALA A 9 5.85 -1.14 -14.19
C ALA A 9 6.65 -2.06 -13.24
N LYS A 10 7.11 -1.52 -12.10
CA LYS A 10 7.85 -2.31 -11.09
C LYS A 10 6.98 -3.32 -10.36
N VAL A 11 5.69 -3.01 -10.20
CA VAL A 11 4.74 -3.93 -9.57
C VAL A 11 4.53 -5.13 -10.48
N SER A 12 4.25 -4.89 -11.77
CA SER A 12 4.17 -5.94 -12.79
C SER A 12 5.41 -6.82 -12.78
N GLU A 13 6.62 -6.24 -12.84
CA GLU A 13 7.87 -7.01 -12.81
C GLU A 13 7.98 -7.91 -11.56
N ALA A 14 7.60 -7.41 -10.40
CA ALA A 14 7.58 -8.20 -9.16
C ALA A 14 6.55 -9.34 -9.22
N PHE A 15 5.34 -9.07 -9.72
CA PHE A 15 4.29 -10.08 -9.88
C PHE A 15 4.68 -11.19 -10.86
N GLU A 16 5.28 -10.83 -11.99
CA GLU A 16 5.76 -11.77 -12.98
C GLU A 16 6.86 -12.66 -12.41
N LYS A 17 7.81 -12.08 -11.65
CA LYS A 17 8.85 -12.84 -10.94
C LYS A 17 8.29 -13.79 -9.90
N SER A 18 7.23 -13.40 -9.18
CA SER A 18 6.64 -14.21 -8.12
C SER A 18 5.71 -15.32 -8.62
N THR A 19 5.04 -15.13 -9.76
CA THR A 19 4.01 -16.07 -10.25
C THR A 19 4.42 -16.83 -11.51
N GLY A 20 5.44 -16.36 -12.24
CA GLY A 20 5.79 -16.85 -13.57
C GLY A 20 4.80 -16.46 -14.68
N ASN A 21 3.72 -15.76 -14.33
CA ASN A 21 2.66 -15.37 -15.27
C ASN A 21 2.79 -13.89 -15.63
N LYS A 22 2.65 -13.57 -16.91
CA LYS A 22 2.55 -12.19 -17.38
C LYS A 22 1.27 -11.53 -16.88
N THR A 23 1.38 -10.30 -16.42
CA THR A 23 0.21 -9.50 -16.03
C THR A 23 -0.38 -8.86 -17.29
N SER A 24 -1.70 -8.96 -17.51
CA SER A 24 -2.31 -8.34 -18.70
C SER A 24 -2.33 -6.81 -18.59
N GLU A 25 -2.34 -6.11 -19.73
CA GLU A 25 -2.46 -4.64 -19.76
C GLU A 25 -3.73 -4.14 -19.06
N GLU A 26 -4.84 -4.85 -19.24
CA GLU A 26 -6.11 -4.55 -18.53
C GLU A 26 -5.94 -4.67 -17.01
N GLN A 27 -5.29 -5.74 -16.53
CA GLN A 27 -5.01 -5.93 -15.10
C GLN A 27 -4.09 -4.84 -14.55
N MET A 28 -3.06 -4.43 -15.31
CA MET A 28 -2.17 -3.34 -14.93
C MET A 28 -2.91 -2.00 -14.86
N GLY A 29 -3.82 -1.72 -15.80
CA GLY A 29 -4.65 -0.52 -15.80
C GLY A 29 -5.59 -0.46 -14.59
N ILE A 30 -6.25 -1.57 -14.25
CA ILE A 30 -7.11 -1.68 -13.06
C ILE A 30 -6.29 -1.47 -11.79
N MET A 31 -5.12 -2.12 -11.69
CA MET A 31 -4.23 -1.99 -10.54
C MET A 31 -3.74 -0.55 -10.36
N GLN A 32 -3.30 0.09 -11.44
CA GLN A 32 -2.84 1.47 -11.42
C GLN A 32 -3.93 2.42 -10.93
N LYS A 33 -5.12 2.33 -11.54
CA LYS A 33 -6.28 3.15 -11.17
C LYS A 33 -6.68 2.95 -9.72
N SER A 34 -6.75 1.70 -9.29
CA SER A 34 -7.18 1.34 -7.95
C SER A 34 -6.19 1.83 -6.88
N MET A 35 -4.89 1.62 -7.09
CA MET A 35 -3.84 2.08 -6.19
C MET A 35 -3.79 3.61 -6.09
N HIS A 36 -3.76 4.30 -7.23
CA HIS A 36 -3.66 5.76 -7.27
C HIS A 36 -4.86 6.45 -6.63
N ASN A 37 -6.08 5.99 -6.94
CA ASN A 37 -7.30 6.55 -6.37
C ASN A 37 -7.41 6.25 -4.88
N THR A 38 -7.01 5.05 -4.45
CA THR A 38 -7.01 4.67 -3.02
C THR A 38 -6.02 5.52 -2.24
N GLU A 39 -4.80 5.69 -2.74
CA GLU A 39 -3.76 6.51 -2.12
C GLU A 39 -4.20 7.98 -2.00
N THR A 40 -4.73 8.56 -3.08
CA THR A 40 -5.25 9.93 -3.09
C THR A 40 -6.34 10.14 -2.04
N ARG A 41 -7.33 9.23 -2.00
CA ARG A 41 -8.43 9.31 -1.02
C ARG A 41 -7.94 9.11 0.41
N PHE A 42 -7.02 8.18 0.62
CA PHE A 42 -6.46 7.92 1.94
C PHE A 42 -5.74 9.14 2.50
N TYR A 43 -4.87 9.78 1.70
CA TYR A 43 -4.19 11.01 2.14
C TYR A 43 -5.17 12.14 2.47
N ARG A 44 -6.21 12.33 1.65
CA ARG A 44 -7.27 13.32 1.94
C ARG A 44 -7.95 13.03 3.28
N VAL A 45 -8.35 11.78 3.51
CA VAL A 45 -8.99 11.36 4.76
C VAL A 45 -8.10 11.67 5.96
N VAL A 46 -6.83 11.24 5.94
CA VAL A 46 -5.90 11.48 7.07
C VAL A 46 -5.62 12.97 7.28
N GLN A 47 -5.57 13.78 6.21
CA GLN A 47 -5.27 15.21 6.31
C GLN A 47 -6.39 16.03 6.98
N TYR A 48 -7.63 15.56 6.94
CA TYR A 48 -8.79 16.24 7.56
C TYR A 48 -9.08 15.81 9.00
N GLU A 49 -8.40 14.78 9.52
CA GLU A 49 -8.59 14.31 10.89
C GLU A 49 -7.70 15.10 11.88
N ASP A 50 -8.28 15.50 13.01
CA ASP A 50 -7.61 16.21 14.10
C ASP A 50 -7.98 15.58 15.46
N PRO A 51 -7.01 15.07 16.24
CA PRO A 51 -5.58 15.03 15.96
C PRO A 51 -5.25 14.10 14.78
N LYS A 52 -4.14 14.40 14.08
CA LYS A 52 -3.67 13.57 12.97
C LYS A 52 -3.39 12.14 13.45
N PRO A 53 -4.05 11.12 12.88
CA PRO A 53 -3.93 9.75 13.37
C PRO A 53 -2.65 9.05 12.91
N LEU A 54 -2.05 9.52 11.80
CA LEU A 54 -0.92 8.88 11.14
C LEU A 54 0.10 9.90 10.63
N LEU A 55 1.36 9.49 10.59
CA LEU A 55 2.44 10.26 9.98
C LEU A 55 2.44 10.04 8.47
N VAL A 56 1.71 10.90 7.75
CA VAL A 56 1.66 10.90 6.29
C VAL A 56 2.12 12.25 5.72
N PRO A 57 2.71 12.27 4.51
CA PRO A 57 3.01 13.52 3.81
C PRO A 57 1.74 14.36 3.65
N VAL A 58 1.88 15.69 3.76
CA VAL A 58 0.81 16.62 3.35
C VAL A 58 0.67 16.57 1.83
N ILE A 59 -0.54 16.42 1.32
CA ILE A 59 -0.81 16.59 -0.11
C ILE A 59 -1.19 18.04 -0.41
N TYR A 60 -0.59 18.62 -1.44
CA TYR A 60 -0.85 19.97 -1.92
C TYR A 60 -1.90 19.97 -3.05
N ALA A 61 -1.84 18.97 -3.92
CA ALA A 61 -2.78 18.74 -5.00
C ALA A 61 -2.82 17.25 -5.34
N ALA A 62 -3.96 16.78 -5.84
CA ALA A 62 -4.07 15.41 -6.34
C ALA A 62 -5.17 15.31 -7.39
N GLU A 63 -4.84 14.69 -8.52
CA GLU A 63 -5.73 14.40 -9.64
C GLU A 63 -5.93 12.89 -9.73
N ASP A 64 -7.18 12.44 -9.85
CA ASP A 64 -7.52 11.02 -9.92
C ASP A 64 -6.99 10.37 -11.22
N CYS A 65 -6.93 9.03 -11.25
CA CYS A 65 -6.37 8.29 -12.38
C CYS A 65 -7.17 8.42 -13.70
N SER A 66 -8.37 9.01 -13.65
CA SER A 66 -9.19 9.34 -14.83
C SER A 66 -8.95 10.75 -15.39
N SER A 67 -8.13 11.56 -14.72
CA SER A 67 -7.72 12.89 -15.20
C SER A 67 -6.78 12.77 -16.40
N GLU A 68 -6.66 13.82 -17.21
CA GLU A 68 -5.68 13.88 -18.31
C GLU A 68 -4.24 13.78 -17.78
N GLN A 69 -3.99 14.29 -16.57
CA GLN A 69 -2.70 14.26 -15.91
C GLN A 69 -2.86 13.77 -14.46
N PRO A 70 -2.94 12.45 -14.25
CA PRO A 70 -3.06 11.90 -12.91
C PRO A 70 -1.75 12.08 -12.14
N VAL A 71 -1.82 12.75 -10.99
CA VAL A 71 -0.65 13.12 -10.19
C VAL A 71 -1.03 13.31 -8.74
N ILE A 72 -0.12 13.01 -7.81
CA ILE A 72 -0.21 13.45 -6.41
C ILE A 72 0.99 14.34 -6.12
N VAL A 73 0.73 15.61 -5.81
CA VAL A 73 1.73 16.60 -5.43
C VAL A 73 1.79 16.66 -3.91
N MET A 74 2.94 16.30 -3.33
CA MET A 74 3.05 16.10 -1.88
C MET A 74 4.32 16.69 -1.26
N GLN A 75 4.28 16.80 0.06
CA GLN A 75 5.38 17.25 0.89
C GLN A 75 6.62 16.39 0.64
N ASP A 76 7.74 17.10 0.52
CA ASP A 76 9.05 16.52 0.37
C ASP A 76 9.74 16.50 1.73
N TYR A 77 9.92 15.30 2.29
CA TYR A 77 10.70 15.11 3.51
C TYR A 77 12.18 15.14 3.16
N ARG A 78 12.81 16.30 3.42
CA ARG A 78 14.25 16.47 3.26
C ARG A 78 15.00 15.52 4.21
N ASP A 79 16.18 15.10 3.78
CA ASP A 79 17.10 14.25 4.53
C ASP A 79 16.57 12.84 4.89
N CYS A 80 15.44 12.43 4.29
CA CYS A 80 14.95 11.05 4.37
C CYS A 80 15.62 10.17 3.30
N HIS A 81 16.14 9.03 3.73
CA HIS A 81 16.70 8.02 2.84
C HIS A 81 16.11 6.66 3.19
N VAL A 82 15.72 5.92 2.15
CA VAL A 82 15.35 4.50 2.31
C VAL A 82 16.64 3.74 2.55
N ALA A 83 16.86 3.36 3.80
CA ALA A 83 18.02 2.55 4.15
C ALA A 83 17.70 1.07 3.90
N ASP A 84 18.52 0.43 3.06
CA ASP A 84 18.52 -1.03 2.91
C ASP A 84 19.15 -1.63 4.18
N HIS A 85 18.30 -1.95 5.16
CA HIS A 85 18.70 -2.49 6.45
C HIS A 85 19.11 -3.96 6.34
N ARG A 86 20.18 -4.25 5.58
CA ARG A 86 20.78 -5.60 5.51
C ARG A 86 21.24 -6.12 6.87
N LYS A 87 21.49 -5.21 7.83
CA LYS A 87 21.88 -5.52 9.21
C LYS A 87 20.68 -5.65 10.16
N GLY A 88 19.45 -5.55 9.66
CA GLY A 88 18.23 -5.52 10.46
C GLY A 88 17.93 -4.15 11.06
N PHE A 89 16.78 -4.07 11.73
CA PHE A 89 16.33 -2.87 12.43
C PHE A 89 16.85 -2.87 13.87
N SER A 90 17.22 -1.69 14.36
CA SER A 90 17.41 -1.49 15.80
C SER A 90 16.09 -1.65 16.55
N GLU A 91 16.16 -1.99 17.84
CA GLU A 91 14.99 -2.10 18.71
C GLU A 91 14.11 -0.84 18.68
N LYS A 92 14.73 0.35 18.73
CA LYS A 92 14.02 1.62 18.63
C LYS A 92 13.26 1.77 17.29
N GLN A 93 13.87 1.34 16.18
CA GLN A 93 13.22 1.37 14.88
C GLN A 93 12.07 0.36 14.81
N LEU A 94 12.23 -0.83 15.39
CA LEU A 94 11.18 -1.83 15.46
C LEU A 94 9.97 -1.31 16.23
N PHE A 95 10.16 -0.72 17.40
CA PHE A 95 9.06 -0.11 18.17
C PHE A 95 8.36 0.99 17.37
N ALA A 96 9.12 1.90 16.74
CA ALA A 96 8.52 2.95 15.91
C ALA A 96 7.70 2.39 14.73
N ILE A 97 8.17 1.30 14.10
CA ILE A 97 7.43 0.62 13.03
C ILE A 97 6.15 -0.01 13.58
N VAL A 98 6.23 -0.72 14.71
CA VAL A 98 5.09 -1.37 15.35
C VAL A 98 4.03 -0.34 15.77
N ASP A 99 4.44 0.79 16.34
CA ASP A 99 3.52 1.86 16.72
C ASP A 99 2.79 2.45 15.50
N GLN A 100 3.49 2.67 14.38
CA GLN A 100 2.85 3.13 13.15
C GLN A 100 1.92 2.08 12.55
N ILE A 101 2.28 0.79 12.60
CA ILE A 101 1.40 -0.31 12.16
C ILE A 101 0.13 -0.35 13.01
N ALA A 102 0.27 -0.32 14.34
CA ALA A 102 -0.85 -0.36 15.26
C ALA A 102 -1.78 0.85 15.08
N SER A 103 -1.20 2.05 14.93
CA SER A 103 -1.95 3.28 14.65
C SER A 103 -2.70 3.18 13.33
N THR A 104 -2.06 2.63 12.28
CA THR A 104 -2.69 2.43 10.96
C THR A 104 -3.84 1.45 11.04
N GLN A 105 -3.67 0.35 11.76
CA GLN A 105 -4.71 -0.65 11.97
C GLN A 105 -5.90 -0.06 12.74
N ALA A 106 -5.64 0.62 13.86
CA ALA A 106 -6.68 1.28 14.65
C ALA A 106 -7.47 2.28 13.80
N PHE A 107 -6.77 3.14 13.04
CA PHE A 107 -7.41 4.09 12.13
C PHE A 107 -8.28 3.40 11.08
N SER A 108 -7.77 2.35 10.45
CA SER A 108 -8.49 1.63 9.39
C SER A 108 -9.79 0.97 9.85
N VAL A 109 -9.88 0.58 11.12
CA VAL A 109 -11.06 -0.07 11.71
C VAL A 109 -12.03 0.94 12.33
N MET A 110 -11.50 1.98 12.95
CA MET A 110 -12.31 2.95 13.69
C MET A 110 -12.89 4.04 12.79
N ASP A 111 -12.20 4.41 11.71
CA ASP A 111 -12.63 5.48 10.82
C ASP A 111 -13.49 4.96 9.66
N ARG A 112 -14.75 5.42 9.62
CA ARG A 112 -15.71 5.01 8.59
C ARG A 112 -15.34 5.53 7.19
N LYS A 113 -14.67 6.68 7.07
CA LYS A 113 -14.24 7.24 5.78
C LYS A 113 -13.02 6.48 5.24
N ALA A 114 -12.11 6.06 6.11
CA ALA A 114 -11.00 5.18 5.77
C ALA A 114 -11.52 3.81 5.30
N THR A 115 -12.48 3.24 6.02
CA THR A 115 -13.17 2.00 5.63
C THR A 115 -13.86 2.14 4.27
N ALA A 116 -14.59 3.25 4.05
CA ALA A 116 -15.28 3.51 2.78
C ALA A 116 -14.31 3.68 1.61
N THR A 117 -13.12 4.22 1.84
CA THR A 117 -12.06 4.32 0.83
C THR A 117 -11.62 2.93 0.35
N LEU A 118 -11.47 1.99 1.28
CA LEU A 118 -11.10 0.60 0.97
C LEU A 118 -12.23 -0.17 0.28
N GLN A 119 -13.49 0.14 0.58
CA GLN A 119 -14.67 -0.50 -0.01
C GLN A 119 -15.10 0.07 -1.37
N SER A 120 -14.27 0.90 -2.01
CA SER A 120 -14.58 1.44 -3.32
C SER A 120 -14.75 0.35 -4.39
N ASP A 121 -15.58 0.59 -5.40
CA ASP A 121 -15.85 -0.42 -6.44
C ASP A 121 -14.60 -0.78 -7.24
N SER A 122 -13.66 0.16 -7.42
CA SER A 122 -12.34 -0.11 -8.02
C SER A 122 -11.49 -1.06 -7.16
N ASN A 123 -11.58 -0.98 -5.83
CA ASN A 123 -10.91 -1.94 -4.94
C ASN A 123 -11.61 -3.30 -4.97
N LYS A 124 -12.93 -3.35 -5.04
CA LYS A 124 -13.67 -4.62 -5.19
C LYS A 124 -13.30 -5.33 -6.49
N GLU A 125 -13.19 -4.58 -7.59
CA GLU A 125 -12.76 -5.12 -8.88
C GLU A 125 -11.30 -5.60 -8.85
N LEU A 126 -10.40 -4.86 -8.21
CA LEU A 126 -9.02 -5.31 -8.01
C LEU A 126 -8.96 -6.61 -7.19
N ILE A 127 -9.70 -6.68 -6.08
CA ILE A 127 -9.73 -7.87 -5.21
C ILE A 127 -10.33 -9.07 -5.95
N SER A 128 -11.40 -8.89 -6.73
CA SER A 128 -12.01 -10.00 -7.45
C SER A 128 -11.10 -10.58 -8.54
N ARG A 129 -10.38 -9.71 -9.26
CA ARG A 129 -9.49 -10.13 -10.36
C ARG A 129 -8.12 -10.60 -9.90
N SER A 130 -7.54 -9.97 -8.89
CA SER A 130 -6.19 -10.27 -8.39
C SER A 130 -6.18 -11.13 -7.13
N GLY A 131 -7.32 -11.26 -6.44
CA GLY A 131 -7.44 -12.02 -5.19
C GLY A 131 -6.96 -13.48 -5.28
N PRO A 132 -7.35 -14.27 -6.29
CA PRO A 132 -6.87 -15.64 -6.43
C PRO A 132 -5.35 -15.74 -6.60
N GLN A 133 -4.76 -14.83 -7.38
CA GLN A 133 -3.31 -14.77 -7.59
C GLN A 133 -2.58 -14.34 -6.32
N LEU A 134 -3.06 -13.30 -5.63
CA LEU A 134 -2.54 -12.84 -4.34
C LEU A 134 -2.59 -13.94 -3.28
N LEU A 135 -3.71 -14.68 -3.18
CA LEU A 135 -3.84 -15.81 -2.27
C LEU A 135 -2.84 -16.92 -2.58
N SER A 136 -2.60 -17.20 -3.87
CA SER A 136 -1.58 -18.15 -4.30
C SER A 136 -0.18 -17.71 -3.87
N ILE A 137 0.17 -16.44 -4.06
CA ILE A 137 1.46 -15.88 -3.62
C ILE A 137 1.60 -16.00 -2.11
N CYS A 138 0.59 -15.57 -1.34
CA CYS A 138 0.61 -15.67 0.12
C CYS A 138 0.81 -17.11 0.60
N ARG A 139 0.15 -18.09 -0.03
CA ARG A 139 0.35 -19.52 0.30
C ARG A 139 1.77 -19.97 0.00
N SER A 140 2.33 -19.62 -1.15
CA SER A 140 3.71 -19.96 -1.49
C SER A 140 4.72 -19.32 -0.53
N LEU A 141 4.51 -18.07 -0.12
CA LEU A 141 5.34 -17.38 0.86
C LEU A 141 5.25 -18.04 2.24
N LEU A 142 4.05 -18.39 2.69
CA LEU A 142 3.82 -19.12 3.94
C LEU A 142 4.50 -20.50 3.93
N ALA A 143 4.43 -21.22 2.81
CA ALA A 143 5.09 -22.52 2.67
C ALA A 143 6.62 -22.42 2.66
N ALA A 144 7.17 -21.29 2.20
CA ALA A 144 8.61 -21.03 2.18
C ALA A 144 9.16 -20.47 3.51
N MET A 145 8.30 -20.14 4.49
CA MET A 145 8.76 -19.61 5.77
C MET A 145 9.47 -20.69 6.60
N PRO A 146 10.70 -20.42 7.10
CA PRO A 146 11.39 -21.34 8.00
C PRO A 146 10.60 -21.57 9.29
N GLU A 147 10.46 -22.83 9.72
CA GLU A 147 9.66 -23.22 10.92
C GLU A 147 10.03 -22.41 12.18
N LYS A 148 11.29 -21.98 12.30
CA LYS A 148 11.83 -21.23 13.45
C LYS A 148 11.43 -19.75 13.52
N LEU A 149 10.78 -19.19 12.51
CA LEU A 149 10.29 -17.80 12.48
C LEU A 149 8.76 -17.71 12.57
N SER A 150 8.08 -18.82 12.84
CA SER A 150 6.62 -18.94 12.77
C SER A 150 5.90 -18.49 14.05
N CYS A 151 6.07 -17.24 14.48
CA CYS A 151 5.08 -16.61 15.38
C CYS A 151 3.77 -16.25 14.64
N ILE A 152 3.76 -16.33 13.31
CA ILE A 152 2.58 -16.12 12.45
C ILE A 152 2.16 -17.45 11.82
N LYS A 153 1.94 -18.49 12.64
CA LYS A 153 1.12 -19.62 12.22
C LYS A 153 -0.32 -19.27 12.59
N VAL A 154 -0.96 -18.49 11.73
CA VAL A 154 -2.38 -18.13 11.89
C VAL A 154 -3.18 -19.43 11.86
N CYS A 155 -3.79 -19.77 12.99
CA CYS A 155 -4.83 -20.78 13.07
C CYS A 155 -5.98 -20.34 12.16
N PHE A 156 -6.19 -21.06 11.07
CA PHE A 156 -7.50 -21.15 10.42
C PHE A 156 -8.29 -22.26 11.10
#